data_AF-A0A9E2IKU8-F1
#
_entry.id   AF-A0A9E2IKU8-F1
#
_cell.length_a   1.000
_cell.length_b   1.000
_cell.length_c   1.000
_cell.angle_alpha   90.00
_cell.angle_beta   90.00
_cell.angle_gamma   90.00
#
_symmetry.space_group_name_H-M   'P 1'
#
loop_
_entity.id
_entity.type
_entity.pdbx_description
1 polymer ?
#
loop_
_entity_poly.entity_id
_entity_poly.type
_entity_poly.pdbx_seq_one_letter_code
_entity_poly.pdbx_strand_id
1 'polypeptide(L)'
;MRNSGVKVKIIDRTGRAEYEVEPRQYEGRLIHDLPAITTAFGDIYAEIYLVEKNPENSIGLFRSGTRVRPVISELDEFNSQPWTSGYFQGIIDAPFLHITPGTRDGIIYDERFAHFCDTLNILKERLTLVADEQSKAEEERASQNILRSVQKAFREAIRALPREEYDWFEIYEKNKRAGSVGQESITADSDNAGAAVYKDEINDKALRPDSFQQRLFETAGPLFYCRIQPASTIVSVGKIKAFRAKAEDRFRRQVEDGLKFTWNIIEGVGSLNCLDSEIVEFKAPLEPGLTQLKLMITQGQISCEAEAIVTVVDSILEPAQSESQSSAKGLPGYTLESAPGQIWRSRYDSQRNIVVINSGHRDFVYASRERTRKLRYICRLFAKELVFLNFPGASSEQLLERLVELSLYVEDNLK
;
A
#
# COMPACT_ATOMS: atom_id res chain seq x y z
N MET A 1 3.40 -0.92 39.24
CA MET A 1 4.41 -0.30 40.14
C MET A 1 3.79 0.66 41.18
N ARG A 2 2.67 0.32 41.84
CA ARG A 2 2.10 1.13 42.95
C ARG A 2 2.24 0.47 44.33
N ASN A 3 2.71 -0.78 44.39
CA ASN A 3 3.01 -1.46 45.64
C ASN A 3 4.47 -1.27 46.11
N SER A 4 5.29 -0.47 45.41
CA SER A 4 6.71 -0.35 45.75
C SER A 4 7.05 0.85 46.64
N GLY A 5 6.15 1.82 46.85
CA GLY A 5 6.42 2.97 47.73
C GLY A 5 7.66 3.80 47.35
N VAL A 6 8.09 3.72 46.08
CA VAL A 6 9.34 4.37 45.64
C VAL A 6 9.07 5.85 45.37
N LYS A 7 9.60 6.71 46.24
CA LYS A 7 9.72 8.16 46.02
C LYS A 7 10.95 8.42 45.15
N VAL A 8 10.77 8.98 43.96
CA VAL A 8 11.88 9.37 43.09
C VAL A 8 12.14 10.87 43.27
N LYS A 9 13.30 11.20 43.83
CA LYS A 9 13.78 12.58 43.93
C LYS A 9 14.76 12.85 42.79
N ILE A 10 14.49 13.90 41.99
CA ILE A 10 15.46 14.42 41.03
C ILE A 10 16.23 15.54 41.73
N ILE A 11 17.54 15.34 41.88
CA ILE A 11 18.45 16.31 42.47
C ILE A 11 19.21 16.97 41.33
N ASP A 12 18.90 18.23 41.03
CA ASP A 12 19.72 19.03 40.13
C ASP A 12 20.91 19.59 40.92
N ARG A 13 22.10 19.02 40.69
CA ARG A 13 23.35 19.43 41.35
C ARG A 13 23.86 20.80 40.90
N THR A 14 23.43 21.25 39.72
CA THR A 14 23.83 22.53 39.11
C THR A 14 22.98 23.68 39.65
N GLY A 15 21.67 23.46 39.82
CA GLY A 15 20.73 24.44 40.36
C GLY A 15 20.46 24.38 41.87
N ARG A 16 21.00 23.38 42.60
CA ARG A 16 20.71 23.12 44.03
C ARG A 16 19.21 23.08 44.35
N ALA A 17 18.42 22.41 43.51
CA ALA A 17 16.99 22.21 43.71
C ALA A 17 16.65 20.72 43.75
N GLU A 18 15.82 20.33 44.71
CA GLU A 18 15.24 18.99 44.79
C GLU A 18 13.79 19.04 44.30
N TYR A 19 13.46 18.19 43.33
CA TYR A 19 12.09 17.99 42.86
C TYR A 19 11.61 16.59 43.25
N GLU A 20 10.53 16.50 44.02
CA GLU A 20 9.83 15.24 44.28
C GLU A 20 8.93 14.97 43.08
N VAL A 21 9.24 13.90 42.33
CA VAL A 21 8.46 13.51 41.15
C VAL A 21 7.63 12.29 41.51
N GLU A 22 6.32 12.50 41.69
CA GLU A 22 5.40 11.39 41.83
C GLU A 22 5.21 10.71 40.45
N PRO A 23 5.28 9.37 40.39
CA PRO A 23 5.08 8.66 39.13
C PRO A 23 3.68 8.95 38.60
N ARG A 24 3.60 9.46 37.36
CA ARG A 24 2.32 9.81 36.70
C ARG A 24 1.36 8.63 36.77
N GLN A 25 0.17 8.88 37.33
CA GLN A 25 -0.89 7.87 37.51
C GLN A 25 -1.52 7.43 36.17
N TYR A 26 -1.38 8.24 35.13
CA TYR A 26 -1.97 8.04 33.81
C TYR A 26 -0.90 8.21 32.72
N GLU A 27 -0.90 7.30 31.75
CA GLU A 27 0.13 7.22 30.70
C GLU A 27 -0.16 8.13 29.49
N GLY A 28 -1.36 8.72 29.43
CA GLY A 28 -1.86 9.48 28.29
C GLY A 28 -1.43 10.95 28.20
N ARG A 29 -1.92 11.62 27.15
CA ARG A 29 -1.81 13.08 26.97
C ARG A 29 -2.95 13.76 27.72
N LEU A 30 -2.63 14.67 28.64
CA LEU A 30 -3.63 15.47 29.35
C LEU A 30 -4.40 16.37 28.37
N ILE A 31 -5.74 16.38 28.51
CA ILE A 31 -6.61 17.28 27.74
C ILE A 31 -6.69 18.61 28.50
N HIS A 32 -5.99 19.62 28.01
CA HIS A 32 -5.92 20.93 28.66
C HIS A 32 -7.16 21.81 28.45
N ASP A 33 -7.86 21.63 27.33
CA ASP A 33 -9.01 22.46 26.93
C ASP A 33 -10.36 21.81 27.33
N LEU A 34 -10.47 21.40 28.59
CA LEU A 34 -11.75 20.96 29.15
C LEU A 34 -12.58 22.19 29.58
N PRO A 35 -13.90 22.19 29.32
CA PRO A 35 -14.77 23.27 29.77
C PRO A 35 -14.75 23.37 31.29
N ALA A 36 -14.83 24.59 31.84
CA ALA A 36 -14.97 24.76 33.29
C ALA A 36 -16.35 24.24 33.73
N ILE A 37 -16.34 23.30 34.68
CA ILE A 37 -17.55 22.57 35.11
C ILE A 37 -17.94 23.09 36.49
N THR A 38 -18.78 24.13 36.49
CA THR A 38 -19.30 24.73 37.72
C THR A 38 -20.78 24.38 37.86
N THR A 39 -21.18 23.94 39.04
CA THR A 39 -22.59 23.65 39.34
C THR A 39 -23.09 24.57 40.44
N ALA A 40 -24.40 24.72 40.58
CA ALA A 40 -25.02 25.47 41.67
C ALA A 40 -24.63 24.94 43.07
N PHE A 41 -24.12 23.71 43.16
CA PHE A 41 -23.77 23.03 44.41
C PHE A 41 -22.25 22.94 44.66
N GLY A 42 -21.43 23.41 43.73
CA GLY A 42 -19.96 23.41 43.81
C GLY A 42 -19.28 23.09 42.49
N ASP A 43 -17.96 23.21 42.49
CA ASP A 43 -17.12 22.96 41.32
C ASP A 43 -16.85 21.47 41.15
N ILE A 44 -16.78 21.02 39.89
CA ILE A 44 -16.34 19.68 39.53
C ILE A 44 -14.91 19.80 38.98
N TYR A 45 -13.98 19.07 39.61
CA TYR A 45 -12.63 18.95 39.09
C TYR A 45 -12.56 17.77 38.13
N ALA A 46 -12.10 18.00 36.90
CA ALA A 46 -11.93 16.95 35.90
C ALA A 46 -10.50 16.96 35.35
N GLU A 47 -9.82 15.82 35.47
CA GLU A 47 -8.49 15.62 34.94
C GLU A 47 -8.50 14.37 34.06
N ILE A 48 -8.56 14.59 32.75
CA ILE A 48 -8.80 13.53 31.75
C ILE A 48 -7.64 13.48 30.75
N TYR A 49 -7.16 12.28 30.53
CA TYR A 49 -6.06 11.93 29.65
C TYR A 49 -6.60 11.16 28.44
N LEU A 50 -6.14 11.54 27.25
CA LEU A 50 -6.34 10.80 26.01
C LEU A 50 -5.25 9.74 25.88
N VAL A 51 -5.65 8.49 25.67
CA VAL A 51 -4.78 7.32 25.56
C VAL A 51 -5.17 6.48 24.33
N GLU A 52 -4.31 5.57 23.90
CA GLU A 52 -4.68 4.54 22.92
C GLU A 52 -5.84 3.69 23.44
N LYS A 53 -6.70 3.26 22.52
CA LYS A 53 -7.92 2.52 22.86
C LYS A 53 -7.60 1.23 23.61
N ASN A 54 -8.07 1.14 24.85
CA ASN A 54 -7.98 -0.07 25.67
C ASN A 54 -9.27 -0.23 26.49
N PRO A 55 -9.89 -1.42 26.55
CA PRO A 55 -11.06 -1.66 27.40
C PRO A 55 -10.83 -1.41 28.89
N GLU A 56 -9.58 -1.42 29.36
CA GLU A 56 -9.24 -1.11 30.77
C GLU A 56 -9.24 0.40 31.07
N ASN A 57 -9.23 1.24 30.03
CA ASN A 57 -9.22 2.69 30.19
C ASN A 57 -10.57 3.16 30.73
N SER A 58 -10.53 3.84 31.87
CA SER A 58 -11.72 4.32 32.57
C SER A 58 -11.45 5.62 33.31
N ILE A 59 -12.54 6.37 33.53
CA ILE A 59 -12.54 7.57 34.34
C ILE A 59 -13.15 7.22 35.70
N GLY A 60 -12.43 7.53 36.78
CA GLY A 60 -12.90 7.31 38.15
C GLY A 60 -13.68 8.50 38.69
N LEU A 61 -14.68 8.22 39.53
CA LEU A 61 -15.44 9.23 40.25
C LEU A 61 -14.97 9.33 41.70
N PHE A 62 -14.66 10.54 42.11
CA PHE A 62 -14.17 10.90 43.44
C PHE A 62 -15.12 11.90 44.10
N ARG A 63 -15.05 11.93 45.42
CA ARG A 63 -15.69 12.93 46.27
C ARG A 63 -14.67 13.42 47.28
N SER A 64 -14.25 14.67 47.16
CA SER A 64 -13.26 15.30 48.04
C SER A 64 -12.00 14.45 48.17
N GLY A 65 -11.47 13.97 47.04
CA GLY A 65 -10.30 13.09 46.99
C GLY A 65 -10.54 11.63 47.41
N THR A 66 -11.73 11.25 47.88
CA THR A 66 -12.07 9.84 48.18
C THR A 66 -12.71 9.19 46.97
N ARG A 67 -12.17 8.05 46.50
CA ARG A 67 -12.73 7.31 45.36
C ARG A 67 -14.08 6.71 45.72
N VAL A 68 -15.12 7.11 45.00
CA VAL A 68 -16.50 6.62 45.14
C VAL A 68 -16.76 5.50 44.13
N ARG A 69 -16.36 5.71 42.87
CA ARG A 69 -16.43 4.68 41.83
C ARG A 69 -15.14 4.59 41.04
N PRO A 70 -14.62 3.39 40.76
CA PRO A 70 -13.45 3.21 39.92
C PRO A 70 -13.74 3.52 38.45
N VAL A 71 -14.96 3.24 37.99
CA VAL A 71 -15.40 3.38 36.60
C VAL A 71 -16.73 4.13 36.57
N ILE A 72 -16.75 5.34 36.02
CA ILE A 72 -17.96 6.18 35.96
C ILE A 72 -19.05 5.57 35.08
N SER A 73 -18.69 4.78 34.06
CA SER A 73 -19.64 4.14 33.14
C SER A 73 -20.40 2.96 33.75
N GLU A 74 -20.11 2.57 34.99
CA GLU A 74 -20.97 1.64 35.76
C GLU A 74 -22.31 2.27 36.14
N LEU A 75 -22.40 3.60 36.12
CA LEU A 75 -23.64 4.33 36.29
C LEU A 75 -24.40 4.35 34.97
N ASP A 76 -25.71 4.12 35.04
CA ASP A 76 -26.56 3.98 33.86
C ASP A 76 -26.55 5.24 32.98
N GLU A 77 -26.46 6.44 33.58
CA GLU A 77 -26.39 7.73 32.88
C GLU A 77 -25.11 7.88 32.03
N PHE A 78 -24.03 7.18 32.42
CA PHE A 78 -22.73 7.25 31.77
C PHE A 78 -22.37 5.96 31.03
N ASN A 79 -23.28 4.98 30.94
CA ASN A 79 -23.11 3.76 30.17
C ASN A 79 -23.32 3.99 28.66
N SER A 80 -22.63 4.98 28.11
CA SER A 80 -22.66 5.36 26.70
C SER A 80 -21.34 6.01 26.28
N GLN A 81 -21.12 6.13 24.97
CA GLN A 81 -20.01 6.94 24.46
C GLN A 81 -20.18 8.39 24.95
N PRO A 82 -19.08 9.07 25.31
CA PRO A 82 -17.66 8.72 25.14
C PRO A 82 -17.05 7.94 26.32
N TRP A 83 -17.77 7.75 27.43
CA TRP A 83 -17.26 7.14 28.67
C TRP A 83 -16.87 5.67 28.50
N THR A 84 -17.58 4.95 27.65
CA THR A 84 -17.31 3.54 27.31
C THR A 84 -16.36 3.36 26.12
N SER A 85 -15.83 4.45 25.56
CA SER A 85 -15.03 4.40 24.32
C SER A 85 -13.65 3.73 24.49
N GLY A 86 -13.12 3.72 25.72
CA GLY A 86 -11.78 3.23 26.02
C GLY A 86 -10.65 4.17 25.59
N TYR A 87 -10.94 5.40 25.17
CA TYR A 87 -9.91 6.40 24.82
C TYR A 87 -9.47 7.26 26.01
N PHE A 88 -10.19 7.23 27.13
CA PHE A 88 -9.99 8.16 28.22
C PHE A 88 -9.62 7.47 29.52
N GLN A 89 -8.63 8.03 30.20
CA GLN A 89 -8.30 7.70 31.59
C GLN A 89 -8.31 8.98 32.42
N GLY A 90 -8.72 8.91 33.67
CA GLY A 90 -8.66 10.10 34.52
C GLY A 90 -9.49 10.04 35.77
N ILE A 91 -9.73 11.22 36.34
CA ILE A 91 -10.57 11.40 37.52
C ILE A 91 -11.55 12.55 37.31
N ILE A 92 -12.72 12.39 37.89
CA ILE A 92 -13.71 13.45 38.10
C ILE A 92 -13.98 13.50 39.60
N ASP A 93 -13.72 14.63 40.24
CA ASP A 93 -14.04 14.87 41.64
C ASP A 93 -15.25 15.81 41.75
N ALA A 94 -16.31 15.31 42.38
CA ALA A 94 -17.56 16.03 42.64
C ALA A 94 -17.85 16.01 44.16
N PRO A 95 -17.32 16.98 44.92
CA PRO A 95 -17.41 17.00 46.39
C PRO A 95 -18.84 17.00 46.95
N PHE A 96 -19.77 17.57 46.18
CA PHE A 96 -21.15 17.82 46.59
C PHE A 96 -22.09 16.61 46.42
N LEU A 97 -21.62 15.49 45.87
CA LEU A 97 -22.43 14.28 45.70
C LEU A 97 -22.77 13.63 47.05
N HIS A 98 -24.00 13.15 47.17
CA HIS A 98 -24.43 12.38 48.33
C HIS A 98 -24.23 10.89 48.11
N ILE A 99 -23.68 10.22 49.12
CA ILE A 99 -23.36 8.78 49.12
C ILE A 99 -24.30 8.09 50.10
N THR A 100 -24.81 6.92 49.71
CA THR A 100 -25.66 6.08 50.56
C THR A 100 -24.91 5.68 51.84
N PRO A 101 -25.45 6.01 53.04
CA PRO A 101 -24.82 5.65 54.29
C PRO A 101 -24.59 4.13 54.41
N GLY A 102 -23.37 3.71 54.77
CA GLY A 102 -23.01 2.30 54.95
C GLY A 102 -22.45 1.59 53.70
N THR A 103 -22.56 2.18 52.51
CA THR A 103 -21.92 1.68 51.27
C THR A 103 -20.96 2.73 50.72
N ARG A 104 -19.72 2.36 50.43
CA ARG A 104 -18.72 3.29 49.88
C ARG A 104 -18.99 3.69 48.42
N ASP A 105 -19.76 2.87 47.70
CA ASP A 105 -19.92 2.99 46.25
C ASP A 105 -21.35 3.42 45.85
N GLY A 106 -22.29 3.50 46.79
CA GLY A 106 -23.69 3.85 46.50
C GLY A 106 -23.87 5.36 46.39
N ILE A 107 -24.34 5.84 45.24
CA ILE A 107 -24.66 7.26 45.03
C ILE A 107 -26.17 7.45 45.21
N ILE A 108 -26.56 8.54 45.88
CA ILE A 108 -27.96 8.91 46.04
C ILE A 108 -28.40 9.71 44.81
N TYR A 109 -29.46 9.25 44.14
CA TYR A 109 -30.05 9.89 42.96
C TYR A 109 -30.98 11.04 43.38
N ASP A 110 -30.39 12.15 43.81
CA ASP A 110 -31.09 13.38 44.19
C ASP A 110 -30.92 14.50 43.15
N GLU A 111 -31.40 15.70 43.47
CA GLU A 111 -31.24 16.90 42.62
C GLU A 111 -29.76 17.22 42.35
N ARG A 112 -28.84 16.92 43.29
CA ARG A 112 -27.40 17.19 43.12
C ARG A 112 -26.80 16.24 42.11
N PHE A 113 -27.19 14.98 42.15
CA PHE A 113 -26.78 14.01 41.13
C PHE A 113 -27.34 14.36 39.75
N ALA A 114 -28.61 14.79 39.66
CA ALA A 114 -29.19 15.26 38.41
C ALA A 114 -28.39 16.43 37.81
N HIS A 115 -28.07 17.45 38.62
CA HIS A 115 -27.25 18.57 38.18
C HIS A 115 -25.81 18.17 37.80
N PHE A 116 -25.23 17.18 38.49
CA PHE A 116 -23.94 16.60 38.12
C PHE A 116 -23.99 15.96 36.72
N CYS A 117 -25.01 15.15 36.43
CA CYS A 117 -25.22 14.56 35.11
C CYS A 117 -25.40 15.62 34.02
N ASP A 118 -26.22 16.66 34.28
CA ASP A 118 -26.44 17.75 33.33
C ASP A 118 -25.15 18.49 33.00
N THR A 119 -24.31 18.75 34.01
CA THR A 119 -23.07 19.50 33.79
C THR A 119 -22.02 18.63 33.09
N LEU A 120 -21.99 17.32 33.37
CA LEU A 120 -21.14 16.38 32.64
C LEU A 120 -21.57 16.17 31.18
N ASN A 121 -22.79 16.53 30.78
CA ASN A 121 -23.16 16.52 29.35
C ASN A 121 -22.31 17.52 28.54
N ILE A 122 -21.91 18.66 29.12
CA ILE A 122 -21.01 19.62 28.45
C ILE A 122 -19.64 18.97 28.20
N LEU A 123 -19.12 18.24 29.19
CA LEU A 123 -17.87 17.51 29.04
C LEU A 123 -18.01 16.32 28.07
N LYS A 124 -19.17 15.65 28.09
CA LYS A 124 -19.53 14.56 27.17
C LYS A 124 -19.42 15.00 25.71
N GLU A 125 -19.97 16.16 25.36
CA GLU A 125 -19.88 16.70 23.99
C GLU A 125 -18.43 16.94 23.58
N ARG A 126 -17.63 17.57 24.44
CA ARG A 126 -16.22 17.84 24.15
C ARG A 126 -15.40 16.56 23.98
N LEU A 127 -15.58 15.58 24.88
CA LEU A 127 -14.89 14.29 24.79
C LEU A 127 -15.32 13.50 23.56
N THR A 128 -16.59 13.57 23.16
CA THR A 128 -17.08 12.90 21.95
C THR A 128 -16.36 13.43 20.72
N LEU A 129 -16.21 14.75 20.58
CA LEU A 129 -15.45 15.35 19.49
C LEU A 129 -14.00 14.87 19.46
N VAL A 130 -13.33 14.83 20.62
CA VAL A 130 -11.94 14.36 20.72
C VAL A 130 -11.82 12.87 20.37
N ALA A 131 -12.76 12.04 20.82
CA ALA A 131 -12.79 10.61 20.49
C ALA A 131 -13.03 10.37 18.99
N ASP A 132 -13.93 11.14 18.38
CA ASP A 132 -14.22 11.04 16.94
C ASP A 132 -13.02 11.46 16.09
N GLU A 133 -12.34 12.55 16.47
CA GLU A 133 -11.09 12.98 15.82
C GLU A 133 -10.00 11.91 15.93
N GLN A 134 -9.84 11.33 17.12
CA GLN A 134 -8.87 10.26 17.35
C GLN A 134 -9.21 9.00 16.53
N SER A 135 -10.47 8.58 16.52
CA SER A 135 -10.94 7.43 15.74
C SER A 135 -10.72 7.64 14.24
N LYS A 136 -11.05 8.83 13.71
CA LYS A 136 -10.81 9.18 12.30
C LYS A 136 -9.32 9.14 11.96
N ALA A 137 -8.46 9.69 12.82
CA ALA A 137 -7.01 9.67 12.62
C ALA A 137 -6.45 8.24 12.63
N GLU A 138 -6.95 7.37 13.51
CA GLU A 138 -6.58 5.95 13.55
C GLU A 138 -7.06 5.20 12.30
N GLU A 139 -8.29 5.43 11.86
CA GLU A 139 -8.83 4.86 10.63
C GLU A 139 -8.02 5.30 9.41
N GLU A 140 -7.65 6.57 9.33
CA GLU A 140 -6.83 7.08 8.24
C GLU A 140 -5.44 6.45 8.24
N ARG A 141 -4.76 6.38 9.39
CA ARG A 141 -3.46 5.68 9.53
C ARG A 141 -3.59 4.21 9.14
N ALA A 142 -4.64 3.53 9.58
CA ALA A 142 -4.90 2.14 9.21
C ALA A 142 -5.14 2.01 7.70
N SER A 143 -5.87 2.94 7.09
CA SER A 143 -6.14 2.96 5.65
C SER A 143 -4.85 3.15 4.83
N GLN A 144 -3.97 4.06 5.27
CA GLN A 144 -2.67 4.32 4.65
C GLN A 144 -1.73 3.12 4.79
N ASN A 145 -1.74 2.46 5.95
CA ASN A 145 -0.95 1.25 6.16
C ASN A 145 -1.43 0.09 5.27
N ILE A 146 -2.75 -0.07 5.11
CA ILE A 146 -3.32 -1.03 4.14
C ILE A 146 -2.86 -0.67 2.73
N LEU A 147 -2.99 0.60 2.31
CA LEU A 147 -2.57 1.04 0.98
C LEU A 147 -1.08 0.75 0.73
N ARG A 148 -0.20 1.05 1.70
CA ARG A 148 1.24 0.77 1.59
C ARG A 148 1.52 -0.72 1.45
N SER A 149 0.84 -1.57 2.21
CA SER A 149 0.99 -3.03 2.12
C SER A 149 0.49 -3.55 0.77
N VAL A 150 -0.69 -3.09 0.31
CA VAL A 150 -1.24 -3.40 -1.01
C VAL A 150 -0.25 -3.00 -2.11
N GLN A 151 0.17 -1.73 -2.15
CA GLN A 151 1.10 -1.24 -3.18
C GLN A 151 2.45 -1.96 -3.16
N LYS A 152 2.95 -2.34 -1.97
CA LYS A 152 4.17 -3.14 -1.85
C LYS A 152 3.97 -4.52 -2.47
N ALA A 153 2.90 -5.22 -2.11
CA ALA A 153 2.58 -6.55 -2.64
C ALA A 153 2.42 -6.53 -4.17
N PHE A 154 1.73 -5.53 -4.72
CA PHE A 154 1.63 -5.35 -6.18
C PHE A 154 2.98 -5.06 -6.83
N ARG A 155 3.83 -4.22 -6.22
CA ARG A 155 5.16 -3.93 -6.77
C ARG A 155 6.06 -5.17 -6.79
N GLU A 156 5.95 -6.04 -5.79
CA GLU A 156 6.68 -7.30 -5.71
C GLU A 156 6.12 -8.32 -6.72
N ALA A 157 4.80 -8.46 -6.81
CA ALA A 157 4.12 -9.31 -7.79
C ALA A 157 4.48 -8.94 -9.24
N ILE A 158 4.45 -7.65 -9.57
CA ILE A 158 4.80 -7.13 -10.91
C ILE A 158 6.26 -7.44 -11.28
N ARG A 159 7.18 -7.52 -10.30
CA ARG A 159 8.57 -7.90 -10.57
C ARG A 159 8.74 -9.40 -10.86
N ALA A 160 7.89 -10.23 -10.27
CA ALA A 160 7.91 -11.69 -10.46
C ALA A 160 7.20 -12.10 -11.76
N LEU A 161 6.19 -11.33 -12.18
CA LEU A 161 5.49 -11.54 -13.43
C LEU A 161 6.40 -11.27 -14.65
N PRO A 162 6.25 -12.04 -15.75
CA PRO A 162 6.97 -11.77 -16.99
C PRO A 162 6.68 -10.35 -17.48
N ARG A 163 7.72 -9.52 -17.57
CA ARG A 163 7.64 -8.12 -18.06
C ARG A 163 7.10 -7.99 -19.48
N GLU A 164 6.97 -9.11 -20.19
CA GLU A 164 6.63 -9.21 -21.59
C GLU A 164 5.10 -9.26 -21.82
N GLU A 165 4.31 -9.55 -20.79
CA GLU A 165 2.84 -9.71 -20.88
C GLU A 165 2.07 -8.58 -20.19
N TYR A 166 2.78 -7.69 -19.50
CA TYR A 166 2.17 -6.63 -18.73
C TYR A 166 2.95 -5.31 -18.85
N ASP A 167 2.38 -4.33 -19.55
CA ASP A 167 2.89 -2.97 -19.67
C ASP A 167 2.49 -2.14 -18.44
N TRP A 168 2.90 -2.59 -17.25
CA TRP A 168 2.54 -1.94 -15.99
C TRP A 168 3.34 -0.66 -15.79
N PHE A 169 2.73 0.48 -16.14
CA PHE A 169 3.09 1.84 -15.73
C PHE A 169 4.51 2.28 -16.16
N GLU A 170 4.68 3.52 -16.61
CA GLU A 170 5.99 4.13 -16.88
C GLU A 170 6.83 4.38 -15.59
N ILE A 171 6.89 3.42 -14.65
CA ILE A 171 7.60 3.53 -13.37
C ILE A 171 9.12 3.38 -13.56
N TYR A 172 9.59 2.98 -14.75
CA TYR A 172 11.01 2.66 -14.96
C TYR A 172 11.78 3.57 -15.93
N GLU A 173 11.15 4.50 -16.65
CA GLU A 173 11.91 5.39 -17.56
C GLU A 173 12.65 6.52 -16.85
N LYS A 174 12.26 6.91 -15.62
CA LYS A 174 12.90 8.04 -14.93
C LYS A 174 14.30 7.74 -14.39
N ASN A 175 14.65 6.49 -14.10
CA ASN A 175 15.95 6.16 -13.51
C ASN A 175 17.08 5.95 -14.53
N LYS A 176 16.79 5.79 -15.83
CA LYS A 176 17.84 5.64 -16.86
C LYS A 176 18.25 6.96 -17.52
N ARG A 177 17.41 7.99 -17.51
CA ARG A 177 17.73 9.29 -18.14
C ARG A 177 18.48 10.28 -17.23
N ALA A 178 18.65 9.97 -15.95
CA ALA A 178 19.37 10.83 -14.98
C ALA A 178 20.84 10.41 -14.73
N GLY A 179 21.34 9.34 -15.36
CA GLY A 179 22.63 8.72 -15.02
C GLY A 179 23.60 8.55 -16.18
N SER A 180 23.52 9.36 -17.24
CA SER A 180 24.50 9.29 -18.34
C SER A 180 24.61 10.61 -19.10
N VAL A 181 25.19 11.62 -18.45
CA VAL A 181 26.04 12.64 -19.10
C VAL A 181 27.17 12.91 -18.12
N GLY A 182 28.40 12.62 -18.56
CA GLY A 182 29.53 12.31 -17.70
C GLY A 182 30.34 13.49 -17.16
N GLN A 183 31.33 13.16 -16.33
CA GLN A 183 32.70 13.65 -16.44
C GLN A 183 33.63 12.82 -15.56
N GLU A 184 34.67 12.25 -16.18
CA GLU A 184 35.89 11.81 -15.50
C GLU A 184 36.63 13.03 -14.93
N SER A 185 37.15 12.93 -13.70
CA SER A 185 38.53 13.30 -13.40
C SER A 185 38.97 12.81 -12.02
N ILE A 186 40.21 12.36 -12.01
CA ILE A 186 41.03 11.79 -10.94
C ILE A 186 41.40 12.83 -9.89
N THR A 187 41.37 12.46 -8.60
CA THR A 187 42.45 12.76 -7.64
C THR A 187 42.41 11.77 -6.47
N ALA A 188 43.58 11.25 -6.15
CA ALA A 188 43.89 10.37 -5.02
C ALA A 188 44.14 11.18 -3.73
N ASP A 189 43.80 10.59 -2.59
CA ASP A 189 44.62 10.49 -1.35
C ASP A 189 43.83 9.60 -0.37
N SER A 190 44.29 8.40 -0.04
CA SER A 190 45.33 8.03 0.94
C SER A 190 44.79 7.89 2.37
N ASP A 191 45.33 6.84 3.00
CA ASP A 191 45.36 6.50 4.43
C ASP A 191 44.10 5.86 5.01
N ASN A 192 44.14 4.77 5.78
CA ASN A 192 45.18 3.92 6.37
C ASN A 192 44.33 2.79 7.05
N ALA A 193 44.77 1.62 7.49
CA ALA A 193 46.02 0.91 7.61
C ALA A 193 45.67 -0.50 8.12
N GLY A 194 46.58 -1.45 7.85
CA GLY A 194 46.87 -2.56 8.75
C GLY A 194 46.17 -3.87 8.42
N ALA A 195 46.84 -5.02 8.37
CA ALA A 195 48.25 -5.35 8.56
C ALA A 195 48.41 -6.85 8.26
N ALA A 196 49.67 -7.24 8.02
CA ALA A 196 50.25 -8.57 8.20
C ALA A 196 50.07 -9.62 7.08
N VAL A 197 51.09 -9.61 6.23
CA VAL A 197 51.69 -10.72 5.49
C VAL A 197 52.10 -11.85 6.44
N TYR A 198 51.89 -13.12 6.06
CA TYR A 198 52.91 -14.17 6.01
C TYR A 198 52.43 -15.34 5.13
N LYS A 199 53.26 -15.66 4.13
CA LYS A 199 53.21 -16.90 3.32
C LYS A 199 53.71 -18.06 4.17
N ASP A 200 53.12 -19.24 4.02
CA ASP A 200 53.90 -20.47 3.93
C ASP A 200 53.16 -21.57 3.15
N GLU A 201 53.98 -22.49 2.62
CA GLU A 201 53.74 -23.40 1.50
C GLU A 201 53.15 -24.78 1.86
N ILE A 202 52.33 -25.29 0.93
CA ILE A 202 52.25 -26.67 0.37
C ILE A 202 51.65 -27.86 1.20
N ASN A 203 50.64 -28.49 0.55
CA ASN A 203 50.09 -29.87 0.62
C ASN A 203 49.38 -30.34 1.90
N ASP A 204 48.28 -31.10 1.90
CA ASP A 204 47.67 -31.97 0.89
C ASP A 204 46.22 -32.33 1.32
N LYS A 205 45.40 -32.73 0.33
CA LYS A 205 44.12 -33.48 0.43
C LYS A 205 42.82 -32.84 0.97
N ALA A 206 41.96 -32.58 -0.03
CA ALA A 206 40.62 -33.17 -0.21
C ALA A 206 39.39 -32.48 0.44
N LEU A 207 38.63 -31.70 -0.36
CA LEU A 207 37.31 -32.06 -0.92
C LEU A 207 36.64 -30.81 -1.55
N ARG A 208 36.53 -30.83 -2.89
CA ARG A 208 35.53 -30.21 -3.80
C ARG A 208 35.14 -28.71 -3.65
N PRO A 209 35.35 -27.93 -4.72
CA PRO A 209 34.42 -26.88 -5.11
C PRO A 209 33.98 -27.10 -6.57
N ASP A 210 32.79 -27.67 -6.79
CA ASP A 210 32.15 -27.64 -8.12
C ASP A 210 30.68 -27.28 -7.93
N SER A 211 30.32 -26.04 -8.29
CA SER A 211 28.96 -25.63 -8.72
C SER A 211 28.74 -24.10 -8.70
N PHE A 212 29.78 -23.26 -8.84
CA PHE A 212 29.54 -21.81 -9.01
C PHE A 212 30.24 -21.16 -10.21
N GLN A 213 31.13 -21.86 -10.91
CA GLN A 213 31.89 -21.28 -12.04
C GLN A 213 31.56 -21.88 -13.43
N GLN A 214 30.64 -22.85 -13.55
CA GLN A 214 30.27 -23.43 -14.85
C GLN A 214 29.01 -22.82 -15.51
N ARG A 215 28.33 -21.85 -14.88
CA ARG A 215 27.12 -21.21 -15.48
C ARG A 215 27.41 -20.01 -16.39
N LEU A 216 28.68 -19.70 -16.67
CA LEU A 216 29.06 -18.50 -17.45
C LEU A 216 29.37 -18.78 -18.93
N PHE A 217 29.32 -20.03 -19.40
CA PHE A 217 29.60 -20.38 -20.80
C PHE A 217 28.62 -21.41 -21.38
N GLU A 218 27.32 -21.29 -21.09
CA GLU A 218 26.33 -22.06 -21.83
C GLU A 218 25.93 -21.28 -23.11
N THR A 219 26.58 -21.60 -24.22
CA THR A 219 26.21 -21.09 -25.55
C THR A 219 24.76 -21.50 -25.87
N ALA A 220 23.99 -20.57 -26.44
CA ALA A 220 22.63 -20.84 -26.90
C ALA A 220 22.63 -22.00 -27.92
N GLY A 221 21.64 -22.88 -27.82
CA GLY A 221 21.46 -23.98 -28.76
C GLY A 221 21.00 -23.50 -30.15
N PRO A 222 20.82 -24.42 -31.11
CA PRO A 222 20.26 -24.06 -32.41
C PRO A 222 18.84 -23.50 -32.26
N LEU A 223 18.45 -22.66 -33.23
CA LEU A 223 17.12 -22.08 -33.37
C LEU A 223 16.05 -23.17 -33.22
N PHE A 224 15.09 -22.94 -32.34
CA PHE A 224 13.97 -23.85 -32.11
C PHE A 224 12.63 -23.14 -32.20
N TYR A 225 12.57 -21.88 -31.77
CA TYR A 225 11.36 -21.08 -31.73
C TYR A 225 11.63 -19.65 -32.21
N CYS A 226 10.64 -19.02 -32.80
CA CYS A 226 10.67 -17.58 -33.09
C CYS A 226 9.38 -16.90 -32.66
N ARG A 227 9.47 -15.63 -32.28
CA ARG A 227 8.31 -14.78 -31.95
C ARG A 227 8.47 -13.35 -32.47
N ILE A 228 7.33 -12.71 -32.75
CA ILE A 228 7.24 -11.28 -33.07
C ILE A 228 6.78 -10.53 -31.83
N GLN A 229 7.42 -9.40 -31.52
CA GLN A 229 7.05 -8.52 -30.41
C GLN A 229 6.74 -7.11 -30.93
N PRO A 230 5.53 -6.56 -30.67
CA PRO A 230 4.37 -7.20 -30.05
C PRO A 230 3.68 -8.22 -30.99
N ALA A 231 3.08 -9.27 -30.43
CA ALA A 231 2.32 -10.27 -31.22
C ALA A 231 0.95 -9.74 -31.68
N SER A 232 0.40 -8.72 -31.01
CA SER A 232 -0.74 -7.95 -31.52
C SER A 232 -0.65 -6.48 -31.10
N THR A 233 -1.12 -5.55 -31.93
CA THR A 233 -1.09 -4.12 -31.61
C THR A 233 -2.14 -3.31 -32.39
N ILE A 234 -2.52 -2.15 -31.87
CA ILE A 234 -3.43 -1.20 -32.51
C ILE A 234 -2.62 0.01 -32.97
N VAL A 235 -2.78 0.42 -34.23
CA VAL A 235 -2.04 1.54 -34.84
C VAL A 235 -3.04 2.47 -35.52
N SER A 236 -2.90 3.78 -35.35
CA SER A 236 -3.73 4.73 -36.11
C SER A 236 -3.33 4.75 -37.58
N VAL A 237 -4.29 5.04 -38.46
CA VAL A 237 -4.03 5.23 -39.90
C VAL A 237 -2.83 6.16 -40.14
N GLY A 238 -1.93 5.75 -41.03
CA GLY A 238 -0.72 6.51 -41.39
C GLY A 238 0.41 6.57 -40.34
N LYS A 239 0.26 5.98 -39.15
CA LYS A 239 1.33 5.92 -38.12
C LYS A 239 2.30 4.75 -38.35
N ILE A 240 3.48 4.85 -37.73
CA ILE A 240 4.54 3.85 -37.81
C ILE A 240 4.66 3.13 -36.47
N LYS A 241 4.88 1.82 -36.50
CA LYS A 241 5.12 0.97 -35.33
C LYS A 241 6.24 -0.02 -35.62
N ALA A 242 7.19 -0.14 -34.71
CA ALA A 242 8.27 -1.11 -34.81
C ALA A 242 7.87 -2.47 -34.22
N PHE A 243 8.31 -3.54 -34.86
CA PHE A 243 8.18 -4.94 -34.43
C PHE A 243 9.57 -5.57 -34.35
N ARG A 244 9.79 -6.40 -33.34
CA ARG A 244 11.05 -7.09 -33.10
C ARG A 244 10.89 -8.60 -33.21
N ALA A 245 11.78 -9.23 -33.98
CA ALA A 245 11.97 -10.67 -34.05
C ALA A 245 12.79 -11.15 -32.85
N LYS A 246 12.36 -12.23 -32.21
CA LYS A 246 13.18 -12.95 -31.23
C LYS A 246 13.34 -14.40 -31.68
N ALA A 247 14.58 -14.84 -31.74
CA ALA A 247 14.97 -16.23 -31.99
C ALA A 247 15.37 -16.89 -30.68
N GLU A 248 14.78 -18.04 -30.37
CA GLU A 248 14.98 -18.75 -29.11
C GLU A 248 15.35 -20.23 -29.35
N ASP A 249 16.22 -20.77 -28.50
CA ASP A 249 16.57 -22.19 -28.48
C ASP A 249 15.52 -23.02 -27.73
N ARG A 250 15.71 -24.35 -27.66
CA ARG A 250 14.79 -25.27 -26.95
C ARG A 250 14.60 -24.95 -25.46
N PHE A 251 15.52 -24.19 -24.86
CA PHE A 251 15.49 -23.77 -23.47
C PHE A 251 15.10 -22.29 -23.31
N ARG A 252 14.55 -21.66 -24.36
CA ARG A 252 14.14 -20.25 -24.41
C ARG A 252 15.28 -19.24 -24.23
N ARG A 253 16.52 -19.63 -24.54
CA ARG A 253 17.66 -18.71 -24.57
C ARG A 253 17.75 -18.03 -25.93
N GLN A 254 18.11 -16.75 -25.94
CA GLN A 254 18.21 -15.98 -27.17
C GLN A 254 19.36 -16.50 -28.04
N VAL A 255 19.03 -16.85 -29.28
CA VAL A 255 20.01 -17.19 -30.30
C VAL A 255 20.38 -15.90 -31.02
N GLU A 256 21.68 -15.61 -31.14
CA GLU A 256 22.16 -14.38 -31.79
C GLU A 256 22.98 -14.68 -33.06
N ASP A 257 23.53 -15.89 -33.18
CA ASP A 257 24.46 -16.24 -34.25
C ASP A 257 23.78 -16.90 -35.47
N GLY A 258 24.16 -16.47 -36.67
CA GLY A 258 23.83 -17.14 -37.93
C GLY A 258 22.36 -17.05 -38.36
N LEU A 259 21.63 -16.04 -37.87
CA LEU A 259 20.22 -15.83 -38.17
C LEU A 259 20.00 -14.98 -39.42
N LYS A 260 19.06 -15.38 -40.26
CA LYS A 260 18.50 -14.55 -41.33
C LYS A 260 17.01 -14.34 -41.08
N PHE A 261 16.59 -13.08 -41.11
CA PHE A 261 15.21 -12.68 -40.90
C PHE A 261 14.55 -12.38 -42.25
N THR A 262 13.28 -12.72 -42.39
CA THR A 262 12.48 -12.34 -43.55
C THR A 262 11.08 -11.97 -43.08
N TRP A 263 10.73 -10.69 -43.22
CA TRP A 263 9.42 -10.16 -42.87
C TRP A 263 8.53 -10.03 -44.09
N ASN A 264 7.26 -10.41 -43.97
CA ASN A 264 6.25 -10.28 -45.02
C ASN A 264 4.89 -9.88 -44.45
N ILE A 265 4.05 -9.26 -45.27
CA ILE A 265 2.61 -9.09 -44.98
C ILE A 265 1.87 -10.22 -45.72
N ILE A 266 1.16 -11.07 -44.99
CA ILE A 266 0.38 -12.17 -45.59
C ILE A 266 -1.01 -11.67 -46.00
N GLU A 267 -1.60 -10.85 -45.14
CA GLU A 267 -2.98 -10.38 -45.28
C GLU A 267 -3.07 -8.92 -44.83
N GLY A 268 -3.88 -8.12 -45.52
CA GLY A 268 -4.05 -6.69 -45.23
C GLY A 268 -3.13 -5.77 -46.04
N VAL A 269 -3.15 -4.49 -45.67
CA VAL A 269 -2.50 -3.41 -46.42
C VAL A 269 -1.55 -2.67 -45.48
N GLY A 270 -0.38 -2.27 -45.97
CA GLY A 270 0.63 -1.54 -45.21
C GLY A 270 1.98 -1.62 -45.89
N SER A 271 2.99 -0.97 -45.32
CA SER A 271 4.37 -1.08 -45.81
C SER A 271 5.33 -1.42 -44.68
N LEU A 272 6.21 -2.39 -44.91
CA LEU A 272 7.28 -2.77 -44.00
C LEU A 272 8.62 -2.23 -44.50
N ASN A 273 9.39 -1.63 -43.61
CA ASN A 273 10.78 -1.25 -43.85
C ASN A 273 11.72 -2.15 -43.05
N CYS A 274 12.89 -2.44 -43.63
CA CYS A 274 13.94 -3.27 -43.03
C CYS A 274 13.53 -4.75 -42.90
N LEU A 275 13.22 -5.38 -44.05
CA LEU A 275 12.70 -6.76 -44.14
C LEU A 275 13.68 -7.86 -43.73
N ASP A 276 14.98 -7.54 -43.68
CA ASP A 276 16.06 -8.49 -43.42
C ASP A 276 16.68 -8.31 -42.01
N SER A 277 16.10 -7.45 -41.17
CA SER A 277 16.62 -7.15 -39.83
C SER A 277 15.77 -7.72 -38.70
N GLU A 278 16.39 -7.79 -37.52
CA GLU A 278 15.70 -8.18 -36.27
C GLU A 278 14.54 -7.23 -35.93
N ILE A 279 14.61 -5.96 -36.33
CA ILE A 279 13.56 -4.97 -36.13
C ILE A 279 13.00 -4.54 -37.49
N VAL A 280 11.68 -4.59 -37.65
CA VAL A 280 10.97 -4.11 -38.85
C VAL A 280 10.05 -2.95 -38.45
N GLU A 281 9.96 -1.93 -39.31
CA GLU A 281 9.02 -0.83 -39.12
C GLU A 281 7.80 -1.03 -40.00
N PHE A 282 6.63 -1.18 -39.38
CA PHE A 282 5.36 -1.23 -40.07
C PHE A 282 4.74 0.17 -40.13
N LYS A 283 4.39 0.62 -41.34
CA LYS A 283 3.62 1.83 -41.57
C LYS A 283 2.17 1.44 -41.91
N ALA A 284 1.25 1.90 -41.07
CA ALA A 284 -0.17 1.67 -41.25
C ALA A 284 -0.70 2.38 -42.51
N PRO A 285 -1.62 1.74 -43.26
CA PRO A 285 -2.33 2.34 -44.39
C PRO A 285 -3.22 3.50 -43.93
N LEU A 286 -3.75 4.25 -44.90
CA LEU A 286 -4.70 5.34 -44.64
C LEU A 286 -6.14 4.84 -44.43
N GLU A 287 -6.40 3.56 -44.72
CA GLU A 287 -7.70 2.92 -44.50
C GLU A 287 -7.64 2.00 -43.28
N PRO A 288 -8.67 1.99 -42.42
CA PRO A 288 -8.72 1.07 -41.28
C PRO A 288 -8.90 -0.37 -41.75
N GLY A 289 -8.28 -1.31 -41.02
CA GLY A 289 -8.28 -2.72 -41.41
C GLY A 289 -7.40 -3.58 -40.52
N LEU A 290 -7.39 -4.88 -40.76
CA LEU A 290 -6.49 -5.83 -40.10
C LEU A 290 -5.32 -6.15 -41.03
N THR A 291 -4.10 -6.16 -40.48
CA THR A 291 -2.89 -6.55 -41.21
C THR A 291 -2.15 -7.63 -40.45
N GLN A 292 -1.82 -8.73 -41.13
CA GLN A 292 -1.10 -9.87 -40.56
C GLN A 292 0.34 -9.88 -41.06
N LEU A 293 1.28 -9.81 -40.11
CA LEU A 293 2.71 -9.86 -40.35
C LEU A 293 3.21 -11.29 -40.16
N LYS A 294 4.02 -11.78 -41.09
CA LYS A 294 4.80 -13.02 -40.97
C LYS A 294 6.26 -12.70 -40.78
N LEU A 295 6.89 -13.42 -39.86
CA LEU A 295 8.33 -13.48 -39.69
C LEU A 295 8.78 -14.90 -39.97
N MET A 296 9.79 -15.04 -40.81
CA MET A 296 10.54 -16.27 -40.99
C MET A 296 11.98 -16.05 -40.53
N ILE A 297 12.45 -16.89 -39.61
CA ILE A 297 13.86 -16.89 -39.17
C ILE A 297 14.50 -18.19 -39.66
N THR A 298 15.64 -18.09 -40.33
CA THR A 298 16.42 -19.25 -40.78
C THR A 298 17.82 -19.27 -40.14
N GLN A 299 18.23 -20.44 -39.65
CA GLN A 299 19.57 -20.71 -39.14
C GLN A 299 20.07 -22.03 -39.76
N GLY A 300 20.95 -21.94 -40.75
CA GLY A 300 21.42 -23.11 -41.50
C GLY A 300 20.28 -23.84 -42.22
N GLN A 301 19.91 -25.04 -41.75
CA GLN A 301 18.81 -25.86 -42.29
C GLN A 301 17.51 -25.73 -41.49
N ILE A 302 17.50 -24.96 -40.39
CA ILE A 302 16.35 -24.82 -39.51
C ILE A 302 15.62 -23.52 -39.84
N SER A 303 14.31 -23.60 -40.08
CA SER A 303 13.43 -22.46 -40.30
C SER A 303 12.29 -22.44 -39.29
N CYS A 304 12.04 -21.30 -38.67
CA CYS A 304 10.91 -21.09 -37.78
C CYS A 304 10.04 -19.93 -38.29
N GLU A 305 8.73 -20.02 -38.06
CA GLU A 305 7.76 -19.01 -38.47
C GLU A 305 7.01 -18.43 -37.26
N ALA A 306 6.71 -17.13 -37.31
CA ALA A 306 5.90 -16.43 -36.31
C ALA A 306 4.97 -15.44 -37.00
N GLU A 307 3.83 -15.16 -36.35
CA GLU A 307 2.81 -14.25 -36.87
C GLU A 307 2.45 -13.17 -35.85
N ALA A 308 2.08 -12.00 -36.35
CA ALA A 308 1.58 -10.89 -35.55
C ALA A 308 0.41 -10.18 -36.23
N ILE A 309 -0.51 -9.65 -35.44
CA ILE A 309 -1.73 -9.00 -35.92
C ILE A 309 -1.70 -7.51 -35.61
N VAL A 310 -1.97 -6.67 -36.61
CA VAL A 310 -2.03 -5.22 -36.47
C VAL A 310 -3.43 -4.73 -36.82
N THR A 311 -4.11 -4.11 -35.85
CA THR A 311 -5.41 -3.48 -36.07
C THR A 311 -5.21 -1.99 -36.36
N VAL A 312 -5.54 -1.60 -37.59
CA VAL A 312 -5.43 -0.21 -38.05
C VAL A 312 -6.78 0.48 -37.85
N VAL A 313 -6.80 1.58 -37.10
CA VAL A 313 -8.02 2.34 -36.77
C VAL A 313 -7.88 3.81 -37.19
N ASP A 314 -8.97 4.42 -37.63
CA ASP A 314 -9.00 5.82 -38.10
C ASP A 314 -8.73 6.82 -36.97
N SER A 315 -9.30 6.56 -35.79
CA SER A 315 -9.02 7.32 -34.57
C SER A 315 -8.88 6.37 -33.38
N ILE A 316 -7.74 6.37 -32.72
CA ILE A 316 -7.67 5.94 -31.32
C ILE A 316 -8.37 7.06 -30.56
N LEU A 317 -9.38 6.77 -29.74
CA LEU A 317 -9.93 7.75 -28.81
C LEU A 317 -8.78 8.18 -27.88
N GLU A 318 -8.11 9.28 -28.22
CA GLU A 318 -7.21 9.95 -27.31
C GLU A 318 -8.08 10.46 -26.15
N PRO A 319 -7.83 10.05 -24.89
CA PRO A 319 -8.49 10.72 -23.78
C PRO A 319 -8.10 12.19 -23.87
N ALA A 320 -9.11 13.05 -23.94
CA ALA A 320 -8.98 14.47 -24.18
C ALA A 320 -7.79 15.06 -23.42
N GLN A 321 -6.86 15.67 -24.15
CA GLN A 321 -5.80 16.48 -23.59
C GLN A 321 -6.44 17.72 -22.96
N SER A 322 -6.86 17.61 -21.71
CA SER A 322 -7.14 18.75 -20.85
C SER A 322 -5.91 18.99 -19.98
N GLU A 323 -5.20 20.06 -20.31
CA GLU A 323 -4.16 20.67 -19.50
C GLU A 323 -4.70 20.96 -18.09
N SER A 324 -4.32 20.13 -17.11
CA SER A 324 -4.34 20.44 -15.68
C SER A 324 -3.52 19.40 -14.92
N GLN A 325 -2.26 19.74 -14.69
CA GLN A 325 -1.40 19.33 -13.57
C GLN A 325 -1.86 18.12 -12.73
N SER A 326 -1.46 16.91 -13.12
CA SER A 326 -0.62 16.03 -12.29
C SER A 326 -0.38 14.71 -13.02
N SER A 327 0.88 14.38 -13.22
CA SER A 327 1.31 13.06 -13.68
C SER A 327 0.95 12.00 -12.64
N ALA A 328 -0.21 11.35 -12.75
CA ALA A 328 -0.51 10.17 -11.95
C ALA A 328 0.17 8.92 -12.54
N LYS A 329 1.51 8.95 -12.67
CA LYS A 329 2.34 7.82 -13.14
C LYS A 329 2.78 6.95 -11.94
N GLY A 330 1.85 6.17 -11.38
CA GLY A 330 2.10 5.26 -10.26
C GLY A 330 0.92 4.35 -9.93
N LEU A 331 1.14 3.34 -9.06
CA LEU A 331 0.06 2.46 -8.58
C LEU A 331 -1.07 3.30 -7.95
N PRO A 332 -2.35 2.95 -8.22
CA PRO A 332 -3.47 3.77 -7.77
C PRO A 332 -3.58 3.84 -6.25
N GLY A 333 -4.20 4.92 -5.77
CA GLY A 333 -4.72 5.01 -4.40
C GLY A 333 -6.05 4.27 -4.26
N TYR A 334 -6.67 4.31 -3.07
CA TYR A 334 -8.08 3.99 -2.94
C TYR A 334 -8.82 4.98 -2.05
N THR A 335 -10.13 5.04 -2.26
CA THR A 335 -11.07 5.74 -1.39
C THR A 335 -12.27 4.83 -1.09
N LEU A 336 -12.98 5.13 -0.01
CA LEU A 336 -14.20 4.43 0.37
C LEU A 336 -15.41 5.30 0.04
N GLU A 337 -16.40 4.70 -0.62
CA GLU A 337 -17.70 5.31 -0.86
C GLU A 337 -18.78 4.42 -0.26
N SER A 338 -19.63 4.98 0.60
CA SER A 338 -20.75 4.23 1.16
C SER A 338 -21.92 4.26 0.19
N ALA A 339 -22.11 3.18 -0.57
CA ALA A 339 -23.24 2.99 -1.47
C ALA A 339 -24.01 1.70 -1.15
N PRO A 340 -24.75 1.64 -0.01
CA PRO A 340 -25.58 0.49 0.35
C PRO A 340 -26.61 0.16 -0.75
N GLY A 341 -26.87 -1.13 -0.96
CA GLY A 341 -27.81 -1.61 -1.97
C GLY A 341 -27.27 -1.66 -3.41
N GLN A 342 -26.11 -1.06 -3.67
CA GLN A 342 -25.44 -1.21 -4.96
C GLN A 342 -24.68 -2.55 -5.05
N ILE A 343 -24.67 -3.17 -6.24
CA ILE A 343 -24.07 -4.50 -6.48
C ILE A 343 -22.56 -4.43 -6.77
N TRP A 344 -22.06 -3.25 -7.16
CA TRP A 344 -20.64 -3.07 -7.44
C TRP A 344 -19.81 -3.03 -6.15
N ARG A 345 -18.61 -3.63 -6.21
CA ARG A 345 -17.67 -3.71 -5.08
C ARG A 345 -16.57 -2.67 -5.17
N SER A 346 -16.09 -2.42 -6.39
CA SER A 346 -15.09 -1.41 -6.70
C SER A 346 -15.26 -0.89 -8.12
N ARG A 347 -14.75 0.31 -8.37
CA ARG A 347 -14.62 0.95 -9.68
C ARG A 347 -13.32 1.75 -9.72
N TYR A 348 -12.73 1.89 -10.89
CA TYR A 348 -11.58 2.77 -11.09
C TYR A 348 -11.99 4.16 -11.59
N ASP A 349 -11.46 5.20 -10.94
CA ASP A 349 -11.54 6.58 -11.40
C ASP A 349 -10.20 6.96 -12.05
N SER A 350 -10.21 7.09 -13.38
CA SER A 350 -9.04 7.42 -14.18
C SER A 350 -8.58 8.87 -14.03
N GLN A 351 -9.48 9.80 -13.68
CA GLN A 351 -9.11 11.20 -13.50
C GLN A 351 -8.28 11.40 -12.25
N ARG A 352 -8.61 10.66 -11.19
CA ARG A 352 -7.95 10.76 -9.88
C ARG A 352 -6.91 9.67 -9.63
N ASN A 353 -6.80 8.67 -10.51
CA ASN A 353 -5.99 7.46 -10.34
C ASN A 353 -6.26 6.77 -8.98
N ILE A 354 -7.54 6.57 -8.66
CA ILE A 354 -7.98 5.93 -7.41
C ILE A 354 -8.96 4.79 -7.70
N VAL A 355 -8.84 3.72 -6.92
CA VAL A 355 -9.85 2.68 -6.83
C VAL A 355 -10.90 3.11 -5.81
N VAL A 356 -12.13 3.33 -6.25
CA VAL A 356 -13.27 3.59 -5.37
C VAL A 356 -13.84 2.26 -4.91
N ILE A 357 -13.86 2.02 -3.60
CA ILE A 357 -14.38 0.79 -2.99
C ILE A 357 -15.71 1.08 -2.32
N ASN A 358 -16.73 0.26 -2.61
CA ASN A 358 -18.03 0.39 -1.97
C ASN A 358 -17.97 -0.15 -0.53
N SER A 359 -17.88 0.75 0.44
CA SER A 359 -17.86 0.37 1.87
C SER A 359 -19.22 -0.09 2.39
N GLY A 360 -20.31 0.26 1.68
CA GLY A 360 -21.67 -0.17 1.97
C GLY A 360 -22.02 -1.57 1.44
N HIS A 361 -21.13 -2.19 0.65
CA HIS A 361 -21.37 -3.52 0.11
C HIS A 361 -21.21 -4.61 1.18
N ARG A 362 -22.09 -5.63 1.16
CA ARG A 362 -22.11 -6.72 2.16
C ARG A 362 -20.74 -7.40 2.35
N ASP A 363 -20.01 -7.61 1.25
CA ASP A 363 -18.70 -8.27 1.27
C ASP A 363 -17.63 -7.39 1.92
N PHE A 364 -17.70 -6.06 1.76
CA PHE A 364 -16.76 -5.15 2.43
C PHE A 364 -17.01 -5.12 3.93
N VAL A 365 -18.28 -5.08 4.35
CA VAL A 365 -18.68 -5.17 5.76
C VAL A 365 -18.22 -6.49 6.38
N TYR A 366 -18.42 -7.61 5.67
CA TYR A 366 -17.95 -8.92 6.10
C TYR A 366 -16.41 -8.98 6.18
N ALA A 367 -15.70 -8.45 5.18
CA ALA A 367 -14.24 -8.42 5.14
C ALA A 367 -13.64 -7.54 6.24
N SER A 368 -14.31 -6.44 6.59
CA SER A 368 -13.84 -5.47 7.59
C SER A 368 -13.87 -5.97 9.03
N ARG A 369 -14.49 -7.12 9.31
CA ARG A 369 -14.51 -7.75 10.65
C ARG A 369 -13.13 -8.22 11.12
N GLU A 370 -12.21 -8.47 10.19
CA GLU A 370 -10.87 -8.99 10.49
C GLU A 370 -9.84 -8.26 9.63
N ARG A 371 -8.77 -7.74 10.25
CA ARG A 371 -7.77 -6.90 9.56
C ARG A 371 -7.13 -7.59 8.36
N THR A 372 -6.71 -8.85 8.53
CA THR A 372 -6.08 -9.65 7.46
C THR A 372 -7.05 -9.91 6.31
N ARG A 373 -8.33 -10.17 6.64
CA ARG A 373 -9.38 -10.39 5.64
C ARG A 373 -9.71 -9.12 4.86
N LYS A 374 -9.81 -7.98 5.55
CA LYS A 374 -10.01 -6.65 4.93
C LYS A 374 -8.90 -6.35 3.94
N LEU A 375 -7.65 -6.56 4.34
CA LEU A 375 -6.47 -6.37 3.51
C LEU A 375 -6.50 -7.25 2.26
N ARG A 376 -6.72 -8.56 2.40
CA ARG A 376 -6.85 -9.48 1.25
C ARG A 376 -8.01 -9.11 0.33
N TYR A 377 -9.15 -8.71 0.89
CA TYR A 377 -10.30 -8.28 0.12
C TYR A 377 -9.98 -7.04 -0.72
N ILE A 378 -9.36 -6.02 -0.12
CA ILE A 378 -8.93 -4.81 -0.83
C ILE A 378 -7.94 -5.16 -1.94
N CYS A 379 -6.96 -6.03 -1.70
CA CYS A 379 -6.03 -6.47 -2.74
C CYS A 379 -6.73 -7.12 -3.95
N ARG A 380 -7.74 -7.96 -3.72
CA ARG A 380 -8.50 -8.57 -4.82
C ARG A 380 -9.30 -7.55 -5.63
N LEU A 381 -9.84 -6.52 -4.97
CA LEU A 381 -10.51 -5.42 -5.66
C LEU A 381 -9.52 -4.62 -6.52
N PHE A 382 -8.32 -4.35 -5.99
CA PHE A 382 -7.25 -3.74 -6.77
C PHE A 382 -6.85 -4.60 -7.97
N ALA A 383 -6.66 -5.91 -7.78
CA ALA A 383 -6.31 -6.81 -8.87
C ALA A 383 -7.37 -6.78 -9.98
N LYS A 384 -8.66 -6.77 -9.60
CA LYS A 384 -9.78 -6.62 -10.53
C LYS A 384 -9.66 -5.35 -11.36
N GLU A 385 -9.55 -4.18 -10.71
CA GLU A 385 -9.49 -2.90 -11.44
C GLU A 385 -8.23 -2.79 -12.31
N LEU A 386 -7.09 -3.25 -11.81
CA LEU A 386 -5.83 -3.20 -12.54
C LEU A 386 -5.87 -4.09 -13.79
N VAL A 387 -6.40 -5.31 -13.69
CA VAL A 387 -6.57 -6.20 -14.86
C VAL A 387 -7.50 -5.57 -15.89
N PHE A 388 -8.62 -4.98 -15.46
CA PHE A 388 -9.52 -4.28 -16.38
C PHE A 388 -8.86 -3.10 -17.09
N LEU A 389 -8.02 -2.33 -16.39
CA LEU A 389 -7.30 -1.20 -16.97
C LEU A 389 -6.26 -1.63 -18.00
N ASN A 390 -5.57 -2.72 -17.72
CA ASN A 390 -4.42 -3.14 -18.52
C ASN A 390 -4.77 -3.93 -19.77
N PHE A 391 -5.93 -4.56 -19.81
CA PHE A 391 -6.35 -5.41 -20.92
C PHE A 391 -7.65 -4.89 -21.53
N PRO A 392 -7.67 -3.65 -22.07
CA PRO A 392 -8.86 -3.15 -22.75
C PRO A 392 -9.15 -4.02 -23.98
N GLY A 393 -10.39 -4.51 -24.09
CA GLY A 393 -10.82 -5.37 -25.20
C GLY A 393 -10.52 -6.87 -25.04
N ALA A 394 -9.91 -7.30 -23.94
CA ALA A 394 -9.78 -8.73 -23.64
C ALA A 394 -11.14 -9.38 -23.34
N SER A 395 -11.26 -10.66 -23.71
CA SER A 395 -12.45 -11.46 -23.38
C SER A 395 -12.58 -11.68 -21.87
N SER A 396 -13.80 -11.97 -21.40
CA SER A 396 -14.03 -12.25 -19.98
C SER A 396 -13.19 -13.43 -19.46
N GLU A 397 -12.97 -14.46 -20.27
CA GLU A 397 -12.12 -15.60 -19.92
C GLU A 397 -10.67 -15.18 -19.70
N GLN A 398 -10.10 -14.41 -20.64
CA GLN A 398 -8.74 -13.87 -20.50
C GLN A 398 -8.60 -12.96 -19.27
N LEU A 399 -9.58 -12.11 -18.98
CA LEU A 399 -9.57 -11.26 -17.79
C LEU A 399 -9.59 -12.10 -16.50
N LEU A 400 -10.33 -13.21 -16.48
CA LEU A 400 -10.37 -14.10 -15.32
C LEU A 400 -9.04 -14.83 -15.11
N GLU A 401 -8.40 -15.33 -16.18
CA GLU A 401 -7.06 -15.93 -16.10
C GLU A 401 -6.03 -14.94 -15.54
N ARG A 402 -6.04 -13.71 -16.06
CA ARG A 402 -5.14 -12.63 -15.60
C ARG A 402 -5.42 -12.23 -14.16
N LEU A 403 -6.68 -12.25 -13.74
CA LEU A 403 -7.07 -11.99 -12.35
C LEU A 403 -6.55 -13.09 -11.42
N VAL A 404 -6.64 -14.36 -11.82
CA VAL A 404 -6.11 -15.49 -11.05
C VAL A 404 -4.60 -15.39 -10.90
N GLU A 405 -3.90 -15.15 -12.02
CA GLU A 405 -2.44 -14.99 -12.04
C GLU A 405 -2.00 -13.84 -11.11
N LEU A 406 -2.55 -12.64 -11.30
CA LEU A 406 -2.19 -11.47 -10.50
C LEU A 406 -2.54 -11.67 -9.02
N SER A 407 -3.68 -12.28 -8.72
CA SER A 407 -4.09 -12.53 -7.33
C SER A 407 -3.13 -13.49 -6.63
N LEU A 408 -2.66 -14.54 -7.32
CA LEU A 408 -1.70 -15.51 -6.76
C LEU A 408 -0.40 -14.82 -6.33
N TYR A 409 0.22 -14.05 -7.23
CA TYR A 409 1.48 -13.37 -6.93
C TYR A 409 1.32 -12.27 -5.88
N VAL A 410 0.18 -11.58 -5.83
CA VAL A 410 -0.08 -10.57 -4.81
C VAL A 410 -0.28 -11.22 -3.44
N GLU A 411 -0.99 -12.35 -3.38
CA GLU A 411 -1.21 -13.10 -2.14
C GLU A 411 0.07 -13.62 -1.51
N ASP A 412 1.04 -14.10 -2.31
CA ASP A 412 2.35 -14.53 -1.83
C ASP A 412 3.17 -13.40 -1.19
N ASN A 413 2.91 -12.14 -1.60
CA ASN A 413 3.63 -10.97 -1.12
C ASN A 413 2.85 -10.15 -0.07
N LEU A 414 1.67 -10.61 0.34
CA LEU A 414 0.88 -9.99 1.41
C LEU A 414 1.40 -10.44 2.78
N LYS A 415 2.20 -9.59 3.42
CA LYS A 415 2.68 -9.77 4.81
C LYS A 415 1.98 -8.85 5.80
#